data_AF-A0A7S0BHS0-F1
#
_entry.id   AF-A0A7S0BHS0-F1
#
_cell.length_a   1.000
_cell.length_b   1.000
_cell.length_c   1.000
_cell.angle_alpha   90.00
_cell.angle_beta   90.00
_cell.angle_gamma   90.00
#
_symmetry.space_group_name_H-M   'P 1'
#
loop_
_entity.id
_entity.type
_entity.pdbx_description
1 polymer ?
#
loop_
_entity_poly.entity_id
_entity_poly.type
_entity_poly.pdbx_seq_one_letter_code
_entity_poly.pdbx_strand_id
1 'polypeptide(L)'
;GLLPAVELNGEFITESVDIMFLIESSFPEYSPLLPQEGARPDAANLVRALMSLERDCFGLWCQWMFRPFGSEPNKRAFRRGLDAWSQALEKIDSSGPFLLGSEACLVDLMAIPFFERYTATAVYWKGFRIREEYPAIDRWMAASEDNIETFRVTKADFYSTVHDIPPQYGRAFSDEGSEEFRRFIDGLDGSWTLPLSPLDDNKPEEDLSARGTELEYRIEAAASLARNAEKITRFALRGVGKRPRTVTAPLADPDATPGNHTAEVEQALRLLI
;
A
#
# COMPACT_ATOMS: atom_id res chain seq x y z
N GLY A 1 6.38 19.30 -0.17
CA GLY A 1 5.16 19.80 0.50
C GLY A 1 4.53 18.64 1.23
N LEU A 2 3.70 18.91 2.24
CA LEU A 2 2.84 17.89 2.84
C LEU A 2 1.76 17.56 1.81
N LEU A 3 1.62 16.28 1.49
CA LEU A 3 0.58 15.72 0.64
C LEU A 3 -0.23 14.74 1.51
N PRO A 4 -1.53 14.55 1.24
CA PRO A 4 -2.34 15.17 0.18
C PRO A 4 -2.69 16.65 0.45
N ALA A 5 -3.20 17.33 -0.56
CA ALA A 5 -3.79 18.67 -0.43
C ALA A 5 -4.98 18.81 -1.37
N VAL A 6 -6.03 19.48 -0.93
CA VAL A 6 -7.23 19.77 -1.73
C VAL A 6 -7.62 21.24 -1.60
N GLU A 7 -8.15 21.81 -2.67
CA GLU A 7 -8.91 23.05 -2.61
C GLU A 7 -10.35 22.74 -3.02
N LEU A 8 -11.30 22.95 -2.11
CA LEU A 8 -12.72 22.73 -2.36
C LEU A 8 -13.50 23.95 -1.88
N ASN A 9 -14.32 24.53 -2.76
CA ASN A 9 -15.09 25.74 -2.46
C ASN A 9 -14.26 26.93 -1.93
N GLY A 10 -12.99 27.02 -2.34
CA GLY A 10 -12.06 28.06 -1.89
C GLY A 10 -11.41 27.80 -0.52
N GLU A 11 -11.67 26.65 0.10
CA GLU A 11 -10.99 26.19 1.31
C GLU A 11 -9.83 25.26 0.94
N PHE A 12 -8.62 25.57 1.41
CA PHE A 12 -7.41 24.77 1.17
C PHE A 12 -7.07 23.93 2.40
N ILE A 13 -7.09 22.61 2.27
CA ILE A 13 -6.84 21.64 3.35
C ILE A 13 -5.69 20.71 2.96
N THR A 14 -4.82 20.39 3.92
CA THR A 14 -3.64 19.52 3.72
C THR A 14 -3.60 18.27 4.59
N GLU A 15 -4.50 18.14 5.57
CA GLU A 15 -4.54 16.96 6.45
C GLU A 15 -5.48 15.91 5.85
N SER A 16 -4.99 14.70 5.60
CA SER A 16 -5.74 13.66 4.89
C SER A 16 -7.08 13.33 5.55
N VAL A 17 -7.10 13.25 6.88
CA VAL A 17 -8.33 12.97 7.65
C VAL A 17 -9.35 14.09 7.51
N ASP A 18 -8.91 15.35 7.58
CA ASP A 18 -9.80 16.50 7.44
C ASP A 18 -10.35 16.58 6.01
N ILE A 19 -9.53 16.26 5.01
CA ILE A 19 -9.96 16.13 3.61
C ILE A 19 -11.05 15.05 3.48
N MET A 20 -10.87 13.88 4.10
CA MET A 20 -11.85 12.80 4.06
C MET A 20 -13.21 13.23 4.65
N PHE A 21 -13.21 13.89 5.81
CA PHE A 21 -14.45 14.42 6.40
C PHE A 21 -15.07 15.58 5.59
N LEU A 22 -14.24 16.43 4.98
CA LEU A 22 -14.73 17.49 4.09
C LEU A 22 -15.44 16.90 2.87
N ILE A 23 -14.86 15.88 2.23
CA ILE A 23 -15.47 15.20 1.09
C ILE A 23 -16.80 14.55 1.52
N GLU A 24 -16.80 13.79 2.62
CA GLU A 24 -18.01 13.12 3.14
C GLU A 24 -19.14 14.12 3.42
N SER A 25 -18.83 15.28 4.00
CA SER A 25 -19.84 16.31 4.31
C SER A 25 -20.27 17.17 3.12
N SER A 26 -19.42 17.29 2.09
CA SER A 26 -19.70 18.12 0.90
C SER A 26 -20.53 17.39 -0.15
N PHE A 27 -20.55 16.06 -0.12
CA PHE A 27 -21.18 15.20 -1.13
C PHE A 27 -22.13 14.14 -0.52
N PRO A 28 -23.05 14.52 0.39
CA PRO A 28 -23.88 13.58 1.15
C PRO A 28 -24.83 12.73 0.28
N GLU A 29 -25.06 13.13 -0.97
CA GLU A 29 -25.87 12.41 -1.96
C GLU A 29 -25.15 11.21 -2.58
N TYR A 30 -23.83 11.12 -2.45
CA TYR A 30 -23.01 10.02 -2.98
C TYR A 30 -22.64 9.07 -1.84
N SER A 31 -23.33 7.93 -1.76
CA SER A 31 -23.06 6.78 -0.87
C SER A 31 -22.32 7.13 0.44
N PRO A 32 -23.03 7.56 1.50
CA PRO A 32 -22.40 8.01 2.74
C PRO A 32 -21.57 6.91 3.38
N LEU A 33 -20.32 7.23 3.72
CA LEU A 33 -19.36 6.31 4.34
C LEU A 33 -19.39 6.38 5.87
N LEU A 34 -20.09 7.35 6.44
CA LEU A 34 -20.38 7.42 7.87
C LEU A 34 -21.84 7.05 8.15
N PRO A 35 -22.12 6.40 9.30
CA PRO A 35 -23.50 6.18 9.72
C PRO A 35 -24.25 7.51 9.79
N GLN A 36 -25.43 7.56 9.16
CA GLN A 36 -26.28 8.74 9.20
C GLN A 36 -26.73 9.05 10.64
N GLU A 37 -26.98 10.34 10.90
CA GLU A 37 -27.36 10.80 12.23
C GLU A 37 -28.63 10.07 12.72
N GLY A 38 -28.53 9.45 13.90
CA GLY A 38 -29.61 8.65 14.49
C GLY A 38 -29.67 7.18 14.08
N ALA A 39 -28.90 6.73 13.08
CA ALA A 39 -28.87 5.32 12.67
C ALA A 39 -28.21 4.41 13.74
N ARG A 40 -27.17 4.91 14.39
CA ARG A 40 -26.50 4.26 15.53
C ARG A 40 -26.07 5.35 16.54
N PRO A 41 -26.68 5.42 17.74
CA PRO A 41 -26.42 6.49 18.72
C PRO A 41 -24.95 6.62 19.17
N ASP A 42 -24.18 5.54 19.10
CA ASP A 42 -22.76 5.48 19.48
C ASP A 42 -21.79 5.56 18.29
N ALA A 43 -22.28 5.73 17.05
CA ALA A 43 -21.47 5.71 15.84
C ALA A 43 -20.29 6.68 15.88
N ALA A 44 -20.50 7.93 16.30
CA ALA A 44 -19.45 8.92 16.36
C ALA A 44 -18.34 8.54 17.36
N ASN A 45 -18.71 7.95 18.51
CA ASN A 45 -17.73 7.49 19.50
C ASN A 45 -16.97 6.25 18.99
N LEU A 46 -17.66 5.34 18.32
CA LEU A 46 -17.05 4.16 17.71
C LEU A 46 -16.06 4.55 16.61
N VAL A 47 -16.43 5.45 15.70
CA VAL A 47 -15.54 5.97 14.65
C VAL A 47 -14.28 6.58 15.27
N ARG A 48 -14.42 7.46 16.27
CA ARG A 48 -13.26 8.04 16.97
C ARG A 48 -12.38 6.97 17.65
N ALA A 49 -13.00 5.97 18.28
CA ALA A 49 -12.26 4.88 18.92
C ALA A 49 -11.46 4.06 17.91
N LEU A 50 -12.05 3.74 16.75
CA LEU A 50 -11.37 3.00 15.69
C LEU A 50 -10.25 3.82 15.03
N MET A 51 -10.46 5.13 14.81
CA MET A 51 -9.40 6.02 14.31
C MET A 51 -8.23 6.14 15.30
N SER A 52 -8.52 6.20 16.61
CA SER A 52 -7.47 6.18 17.64
C SER A 52 -6.72 4.85 17.64
N LEU A 53 -7.43 3.73 17.45
CA LEU A 53 -6.85 2.39 17.37
C LEU A 53 -5.90 2.26 16.17
N GLU A 54 -6.26 2.83 15.01
CA GLU A 54 -5.36 2.92 13.85
C GLU A 54 -4.08 3.66 14.23
N ARG A 55 -4.21 4.89 14.73
CA ARG A 55 -3.08 5.75 15.07
C ARG A 55 -2.12 5.09 16.07
N ASP A 56 -2.67 4.39 17.06
CA ASP A 56 -1.88 3.63 18.03
C ASP A 56 -1.14 2.47 17.35
N CYS A 57 -1.82 1.71 16.49
CA CYS A 57 -1.21 0.63 15.71
C CYS A 57 -0.08 1.15 14.81
N PHE A 58 -0.29 2.27 14.13
CA PHE A 58 0.72 2.96 13.32
C PHE A 58 1.97 3.32 14.12
N GLY A 59 1.78 3.88 15.33
CA GLY A 59 2.88 4.22 16.22
C GLY A 59 3.68 3.00 16.67
N LEU A 60 3.00 1.85 16.89
CA LEU A 60 3.64 0.60 17.26
C LEU A 60 4.39 -0.04 16.09
N TRP A 61 3.81 0.01 14.88
CA TRP A 61 4.48 -0.39 13.64
C TRP A 61 5.77 0.41 13.42
N CYS A 62 5.70 1.75 13.54
CA CYS A 62 6.86 2.62 13.41
C CYS A 62 7.99 2.24 14.39
N GLN A 63 7.64 1.92 15.64
CA GLN A 63 8.60 1.51 16.66
C GLN A 63 9.28 0.18 16.34
N TRP A 64 8.60 -0.74 15.67
CA TRP A 64 9.17 -2.03 15.30
C TRP A 64 9.99 -1.98 14.00
N MET A 65 9.55 -1.19 13.01
CA MET A 65 10.21 -1.11 11.70
C MET A 65 11.46 -0.23 11.70
N PHE A 66 11.41 0.94 12.35
CA PHE A 66 12.41 2.01 12.15
C PHE A 66 13.29 2.28 13.37
N ARG A 67 13.22 1.45 14.41
CA ARG A 67 14.16 1.52 15.54
C ARG A 67 15.31 0.52 15.35
N PRO A 68 16.57 0.93 15.59
CA PRO A 68 17.69 0.02 15.53
C PRO A 68 17.52 -1.07 16.58
N PHE A 69 17.86 -2.31 16.22
CA PHE A 69 17.62 -3.51 17.03
C PHE A 69 16.12 -3.68 17.31
N GLY A 70 15.38 -4.13 16.28
CA GLY A 70 13.96 -4.47 16.36
C GLY A 70 13.72 -5.42 17.53
N SER A 71 13.43 -4.86 18.70
CA SER A 71 13.49 -5.63 19.93
C SER A 71 12.24 -6.48 20.06
N GLU A 72 12.36 -7.67 20.63
CA GLU A 72 11.22 -8.53 20.94
C GLU A 72 10.09 -7.77 21.70
N PRO A 73 10.37 -6.82 22.62
CA PRO A 73 9.36 -5.90 23.15
C PRO A 73 8.55 -5.13 22.10
N ASN A 74 9.18 -4.57 21.06
CA ASN A 74 8.50 -3.81 20.01
C ASN A 74 7.65 -4.73 19.13
N LYS A 75 8.16 -5.92 18.79
CA LYS A 75 7.37 -6.95 18.10
C LYS A 75 6.11 -7.30 18.88
N ARG A 76 6.25 -7.62 20.18
CA ARG A 76 5.10 -7.89 21.05
C ARG A 76 4.14 -6.70 21.15
N ALA A 77 4.66 -5.47 21.13
CA ALA A 77 3.83 -4.28 21.19
C ALA A 77 3.01 -4.10 19.91
N PHE A 78 3.61 -4.26 18.74
CA PHE A 78 2.88 -4.23 17.47
C PHE A 78 1.85 -5.35 17.36
N ARG A 79 2.18 -6.58 17.80
CA ARG A 79 1.21 -7.68 17.88
C ARG A 79 0.00 -7.34 18.74
N ARG A 80 0.16 -6.66 19.88
CA ARG A 80 -0.99 -6.18 20.68
C ARG A 80 -1.87 -5.19 19.91
N GLY A 81 -1.28 -4.35 19.07
CA GLY A 81 -2.03 -3.46 18.16
C GLY A 81 -2.86 -4.25 17.15
N LEU A 82 -2.26 -5.27 16.52
CA LEU A 82 -2.96 -6.17 15.61
C LEU A 82 -4.03 -7.01 16.32
N ASP A 83 -3.78 -7.48 17.54
CA ASP A 83 -4.75 -8.20 18.35
C ASP A 83 -5.97 -7.32 18.66
N ALA A 84 -5.75 -6.03 18.97
CA ALA A 84 -6.82 -5.08 19.23
C ALA A 84 -7.64 -4.78 17.96
N TRP A 85 -6.99 -4.68 16.81
CA TRP A 85 -7.65 -4.58 15.50
C TRP A 85 -8.45 -5.82 15.13
N SER A 86 -7.87 -7.01 15.30
CA SER A 86 -8.55 -8.29 15.09
C SER A 86 -9.80 -8.40 15.97
N GLN A 87 -9.69 -7.99 17.24
CA GLN A 87 -10.85 -7.94 18.14
C GLN A 87 -11.89 -6.91 17.73
N ALA A 88 -11.50 -5.75 17.19
CA ALA A 88 -12.44 -4.76 16.68
C ALA A 88 -13.23 -5.34 15.49
N LEU A 89 -12.53 -5.96 14.54
CA LEU A 89 -13.14 -6.63 13.38
C LEU A 89 -14.06 -7.80 13.79
N GLU A 90 -13.73 -8.55 14.84
CA GLU A 90 -14.57 -9.64 15.33
C GLU A 90 -15.79 -9.18 16.14
N LYS A 91 -15.72 -8.00 16.78
CA LYS A 91 -16.78 -7.49 17.66
C LYS A 91 -17.85 -6.70 16.92
N ILE A 92 -17.55 -6.16 15.74
CA ILE A 92 -18.48 -5.28 15.06
C ILE A 92 -19.35 -6.09 14.11
N ASP A 93 -20.67 -5.85 14.24
CA ASP A 93 -21.77 -6.30 13.40
C ASP A 93 -21.44 -7.48 12.48
N SER A 94 -21.77 -8.70 12.94
CA SER A 94 -21.57 -9.95 12.22
C SER A 94 -22.32 -10.05 10.87
N SER A 95 -23.03 -9.00 10.46
CA SER A 95 -23.72 -8.93 9.17
C SER A 95 -22.80 -8.70 7.97
N GLY A 96 -21.53 -8.36 8.17
CA GLY A 96 -20.63 -8.08 7.06
C GLY A 96 -19.14 -8.05 7.39
N PRO A 97 -18.29 -7.91 6.36
CA PRO A 97 -16.85 -7.99 6.52
C PRO A 97 -16.17 -6.67 6.91
N PHE A 98 -16.91 -5.55 6.98
CA PHE A 98 -16.38 -4.22 7.25
C PHE A 98 -16.65 -3.74 8.68
N LEU A 99 -15.90 -2.73 9.12
CA LEU A 99 -15.92 -2.24 10.49
C LEU A 99 -17.28 -1.72 10.96
N LEU A 100 -18.24 -1.41 10.08
CA LEU A 100 -19.57 -0.92 10.49
C LEU A 100 -20.73 -1.69 9.84
N GLY A 101 -20.47 -2.86 9.23
CA GLY A 101 -21.51 -3.73 8.67
C GLY A 101 -21.10 -4.35 7.32
N SER A 102 -22.06 -4.48 6.41
CA SER A 102 -21.85 -5.08 5.07
C SER A 102 -21.16 -4.17 4.06
N GLU A 103 -21.21 -2.86 4.27
CA GLU A 103 -20.61 -1.85 3.37
C GLU A 103 -19.38 -1.21 4.02
N ALA A 104 -18.41 -0.83 3.20
CA ALA A 104 -17.22 -0.13 3.65
C ALA A 104 -17.58 1.25 4.23
N CYS A 105 -16.96 1.60 5.35
CA CYS A 105 -17.11 2.90 5.99
C CYS A 105 -15.84 3.75 5.88
N LEU A 106 -15.92 5.01 6.31
CA LEU A 106 -14.81 5.96 6.23
C LEU A 106 -13.56 5.45 6.96
N VAL A 107 -13.75 4.74 8.08
CA VAL A 107 -12.66 4.17 8.87
C VAL A 107 -11.98 3.01 8.14
N ASP A 108 -12.75 2.18 7.41
CA ASP A 108 -12.17 1.11 6.58
C ASP A 108 -11.24 1.72 5.54
N LEU A 109 -11.71 2.74 4.81
CA LEU A 109 -10.93 3.44 3.78
C LEU A 109 -9.70 4.17 4.35
N MET A 110 -9.79 4.65 5.58
CA MET A 110 -8.67 5.30 6.25
C MET A 110 -7.60 4.28 6.66
N ALA A 111 -8.02 3.12 7.21
CA ALA A 111 -7.10 2.13 7.76
C ALA A 111 -6.50 1.18 6.70
N ILE A 112 -7.24 0.85 5.65
CA ILE A 112 -6.81 -0.16 4.67
C ILE A 112 -5.43 0.14 4.04
N PRO A 113 -5.08 1.39 3.67
CA PRO A 113 -3.76 1.69 3.10
C PRO A 113 -2.63 1.54 4.10
N PHE A 114 -2.91 1.66 5.40
CA PHE A 114 -1.93 1.37 6.44
C PHE A 114 -1.69 -0.14 6.58
N PHE A 115 -2.73 -0.95 6.48
CA PHE A 115 -2.59 -2.41 6.53
C PHE A 115 -1.91 -3.01 5.31
N GLU A 116 -2.04 -2.39 4.12
CA GLU A 116 -1.19 -2.69 2.96
C GLU A 116 0.29 -2.51 3.33
N ARG A 117 0.64 -1.34 3.90
CA ARG A 117 2.01 -1.02 4.33
C ARG A 117 2.48 -1.99 5.40
N TYR A 118 1.68 -2.26 6.42
CA TYR A 118 2.02 -3.17 7.50
C TYR A 118 2.32 -4.56 6.97
N THR A 119 1.47 -5.10 6.10
CA THR A 119 1.62 -6.44 5.54
C THR A 119 2.88 -6.55 4.69
N ALA A 120 3.07 -5.65 3.73
CA ALA A 120 4.24 -5.67 2.84
C ALA A 120 5.55 -5.49 3.61
N THR A 121 5.59 -4.52 4.54
CA THR A 121 6.82 -4.20 5.27
C THR A 121 7.16 -5.21 6.36
N ALA A 122 6.16 -5.82 6.99
CA ALA A 122 6.40 -6.84 8.00
C ALA A 122 6.90 -8.15 7.39
N VAL A 123 6.39 -8.59 6.23
CA VAL A 123 6.95 -9.76 5.57
C VAL A 123 8.37 -9.47 5.06
N TYR A 124 8.57 -8.31 4.43
CA TYR A 124 9.84 -7.95 3.82
C TYR A 124 10.96 -7.71 4.83
N TRP A 125 10.73 -6.94 5.90
CA TRP A 125 11.80 -6.68 6.88
C TRP A 125 11.81 -7.67 8.04
N LYS A 126 10.67 -8.27 8.39
CA LYS A 126 10.54 -9.04 9.64
C LYS A 126 10.22 -10.52 9.43
N GLY A 127 10.01 -10.96 8.20
CA GLY A 127 9.55 -12.33 7.91
C GLY A 127 8.19 -12.64 8.56
N PHE A 128 7.38 -11.61 8.83
CA PHE A 128 6.14 -11.72 9.60
C PHE A 128 4.93 -11.58 8.70
N ARG A 129 4.14 -12.66 8.58
CA ARG A 129 3.03 -12.78 7.63
C ARG A 129 1.71 -12.43 8.35
N ILE A 130 1.38 -11.14 8.40
CA ILE A 130 0.22 -10.63 9.16
C ILE A 130 -1.07 -11.35 8.78
N ARG A 131 -1.38 -11.46 7.48
CA ARG A 131 -2.62 -12.07 6.98
C ARG A 131 -2.75 -13.56 7.36
N GLU A 132 -1.63 -14.28 7.52
CA GLU A 132 -1.66 -15.68 7.98
C GLU A 132 -1.87 -15.82 9.48
N GLU A 133 -1.32 -14.90 10.27
CA GLU A 133 -1.44 -14.94 11.73
C GLU A 133 -2.74 -14.30 12.24
N TYR A 134 -3.40 -13.47 11.44
CA TYR A 134 -4.60 -12.71 11.83
C TYR A 134 -5.76 -12.88 10.83
N PRO A 135 -6.54 -13.98 10.95
CA PRO A 135 -7.62 -14.28 9.99
C PRO A 135 -8.72 -13.21 9.90
N ALA A 136 -8.99 -12.45 10.96
CA ALA A 136 -9.97 -11.36 10.90
C ALA A 136 -9.47 -10.19 10.04
N ILE A 137 -8.19 -9.83 10.17
CA ILE A 137 -7.53 -8.82 9.33
C ILE A 137 -7.49 -9.29 7.88
N ASP A 138 -7.13 -10.56 7.65
CA ASP A 138 -7.11 -11.14 6.30
C ASP A 138 -8.46 -11.06 5.60
N ARG A 139 -9.54 -11.51 6.27
CA ARG A 139 -10.90 -11.42 5.71
C ARG A 139 -11.34 -9.98 5.41
N TRP A 140 -10.99 -9.04 6.29
CA TRP A 140 -11.32 -7.64 6.09
C TRP A 140 -10.54 -7.00 4.93
N MET A 141 -9.25 -7.34 4.78
CA MET A 141 -8.45 -6.91 3.63
C MET A 141 -8.96 -7.53 2.33
N ALA A 142 -9.24 -8.84 2.33
CA ALA A 142 -9.84 -9.55 1.19
C ALA A 142 -11.18 -8.94 0.79
N ALA A 143 -12.04 -8.62 1.75
CA ALA A 143 -13.30 -7.95 1.44
C ALA A 143 -13.11 -6.55 0.83
N SER A 144 -12.07 -5.82 1.24
CA SER A 144 -11.73 -4.54 0.62
C SER A 144 -11.24 -4.72 -0.82
N GLU A 145 -10.43 -5.76 -1.06
CA GLU A 145 -9.97 -6.18 -2.39
C GLU A 145 -11.17 -6.56 -3.28
N ASP A 146 -12.08 -7.39 -2.80
CA ASP A 146 -13.21 -7.91 -3.57
C ASP A 146 -14.30 -6.86 -3.86
N ASN A 147 -14.62 -6.02 -2.87
CA ASN A 147 -15.84 -5.22 -2.88
C ASN A 147 -15.61 -3.73 -3.14
N ILE A 148 -14.37 -3.23 -3.08
CA ILE A 148 -14.07 -1.80 -3.29
C ILE A 148 -13.30 -1.63 -4.60
N GLU A 149 -14.02 -1.34 -5.70
CA GLU A 149 -13.43 -1.14 -7.04
C GLU A 149 -12.30 -0.09 -7.04
N THR A 150 -12.50 1.04 -6.36
CA THR A 150 -11.48 2.10 -6.28
C THR A 150 -10.23 1.66 -5.52
N PHE A 151 -10.38 0.81 -4.50
CA PHE A 151 -9.24 0.30 -3.73
C PHE A 151 -8.34 -0.56 -4.63
N ARG A 152 -8.93 -1.48 -5.39
CA ARG A 152 -8.18 -2.37 -6.31
C ARG A 152 -7.31 -1.63 -7.31
N VAL A 153 -7.79 -0.51 -7.84
CA VAL A 153 -7.05 0.27 -8.85
C VAL A 153 -6.01 1.22 -8.22
N THR A 154 -6.06 1.45 -6.90
CA THR A 154 -5.11 2.32 -6.18
C THR A 154 -4.15 1.58 -5.25
N LYS A 155 -4.41 0.31 -4.97
CA LYS A 155 -3.58 -0.58 -4.16
C LYS A 155 -2.16 -0.65 -4.72
N ALA A 156 -1.17 -0.67 -3.83
CA ALA A 156 0.24 -0.76 -4.23
C ALA A 156 0.76 -2.20 -4.13
N ASP A 157 1.71 -2.56 -5.00
CA ASP A 157 2.42 -3.83 -4.90
C ASP A 157 3.44 -3.81 -3.74
N PHE A 158 3.91 -5.00 -3.33
CA PHE A 158 4.82 -5.13 -2.20
C PHE A 158 6.17 -4.48 -2.48
N TYR A 159 6.71 -4.59 -3.70
CA TYR A 159 7.99 -4.01 -4.05
C TYR A 159 7.93 -2.48 -3.97
N SER A 160 6.96 -1.86 -4.63
CA SER A 160 6.77 -0.40 -4.57
C SER A 160 6.59 0.07 -3.13
N THR A 161 5.77 -0.65 -2.34
CA THR A 161 5.51 -0.31 -0.95
C THR A 161 6.78 -0.33 -0.09
N VAL A 162 7.57 -1.41 -0.13
CA VAL A 162 8.74 -1.55 0.77
C VAL A 162 9.88 -0.62 0.39
N HIS A 163 9.96 -0.18 -0.86
CA HIS A 163 10.98 0.77 -1.32
C HIS A 163 10.56 2.25 -1.20
N ASP A 164 9.25 2.55 -1.16
CA ASP A 164 8.72 3.92 -0.97
C ASP A 164 8.57 4.33 0.51
N ILE A 165 8.45 3.36 1.42
CA ILE A 165 8.32 3.61 2.86
C ILE A 165 9.57 4.22 3.52
N PRO A 166 10.82 3.77 3.24
CA PRO A 166 12.01 4.31 3.90
C PRO A 166 12.29 5.80 3.65
N PRO A 167 12.05 6.36 2.44
CA PRO A 167 12.08 7.81 2.23
C PRO A 167 11.15 8.62 3.14
N GLN A 168 10.00 8.05 3.54
CA GLN A 168 8.99 8.75 4.33
C GLN A 168 9.26 8.68 5.83
N TYR A 169 9.65 7.51 6.34
CA TYR A 169 9.75 7.25 7.78
C TYR A 169 11.18 6.99 8.28
N GLY A 170 12.14 6.91 7.38
CA GLY A 170 13.55 6.62 7.67
C GLY A 170 13.92 5.17 7.43
N ARG A 171 15.19 4.84 7.71
CA ARG A 171 15.74 3.50 7.46
C ARG A 171 15.01 2.44 8.29
N ALA A 172 14.53 1.40 7.61
CA ALA A 172 14.01 0.19 8.24
C ALA A 172 15.13 -0.82 8.59
N PHE A 173 14.82 -1.73 9.52
CA PHE A 173 15.76 -2.75 9.99
C PHE A 173 15.21 -4.16 9.74
N SER A 174 16.02 -5.03 9.13
CA SER A 174 15.64 -6.43 8.92
C SER A 174 15.97 -7.30 10.14
N ASP A 175 15.11 -8.27 10.40
CA ASP A 175 15.35 -9.36 11.36
C ASP A 175 15.81 -10.63 10.61
N GLU A 176 16.50 -11.54 11.31
CA GLU A 176 16.86 -12.86 10.77
C GLU A 176 15.60 -13.63 10.35
N GLY A 177 15.66 -14.32 9.21
CA GLY A 177 14.54 -15.07 8.63
C GLY A 177 13.71 -14.29 7.62
N SER A 178 14.01 -13.01 7.39
CA SER A 178 13.37 -12.19 6.34
C SER A 178 14.06 -12.29 4.97
N GLU A 179 15.23 -12.94 4.90
CA GLU A 179 16.11 -12.90 3.73
C GLU A 179 15.47 -13.49 2.47
N GLU A 180 14.75 -14.61 2.61
CA GLU A 180 14.08 -15.26 1.49
C GLU A 180 12.99 -14.35 0.90
N PHE A 181 12.13 -13.77 1.75
CA PHE A 181 11.09 -12.85 1.33
C PHE A 181 11.65 -11.62 0.64
N ARG A 182 12.73 -11.04 1.18
CA ARG A 182 13.40 -9.91 0.55
C ARG A 182 13.93 -10.26 -0.83
N ARG A 183 14.61 -11.40 -0.95
CA ARG A 183 15.17 -11.82 -2.23
C ARG A 183 14.07 -12.08 -3.26
N PHE A 184 12.95 -12.66 -2.85
CA PHE A 184 11.79 -12.86 -3.70
C PHE A 184 11.17 -11.52 -4.13
N ILE A 185 10.87 -10.62 -3.18
CA ILE A 185 10.27 -9.32 -3.45
C ILE A 185 11.20 -8.43 -4.30
N ASP A 186 12.52 -8.52 -4.11
CA ASP A 186 13.51 -7.78 -4.90
C ASP A 186 13.91 -8.48 -6.22
N GLY A 187 13.38 -9.67 -6.52
CA GLY A 187 13.74 -10.42 -7.73
C GLY A 187 15.14 -11.05 -7.73
N LEU A 188 15.84 -11.07 -6.59
CA LEU A 188 17.21 -11.54 -6.42
C LEU A 188 17.35 -13.06 -6.25
N ASP A 189 16.23 -13.78 -6.27
CA ASP A 189 16.16 -15.25 -6.33
C ASP A 189 15.88 -15.78 -7.74
N GLY A 190 15.76 -14.88 -8.73
CA GLY A 190 15.41 -15.23 -10.11
C GLY A 190 13.91 -15.17 -10.40
N SER A 191 13.05 -14.81 -9.42
CA SER A 191 11.61 -14.62 -9.61
C SER A 191 11.25 -13.53 -10.63
N TRP A 192 12.19 -12.61 -10.90
CA TRP A 192 12.01 -11.52 -11.88
C TRP A 192 12.68 -11.78 -13.23
N THR A 193 13.06 -13.04 -13.51
CA THR A 193 13.67 -13.38 -14.79
C THR A 193 12.65 -13.24 -15.91
N LEU A 194 12.95 -12.43 -16.92
CA LEU A 194 12.07 -12.24 -18.07
C LEU A 194 12.11 -13.44 -19.02
N PRO A 195 10.98 -13.81 -19.65
CA PRO A 195 9.65 -13.26 -19.40
C PRO A 195 9.15 -13.68 -18.01
N LEU A 196 8.54 -12.74 -17.28
CA LEU A 196 7.90 -13.08 -16.01
C LEU A 196 6.87 -14.19 -16.25
N SER A 197 6.75 -15.11 -15.29
CA SER A 197 5.61 -16.03 -15.29
C SER A 197 4.31 -15.22 -15.38
N PRO A 198 3.28 -15.71 -16.08
CA PRO A 198 1.95 -15.11 -16.01
C PRO A 198 1.58 -14.82 -14.56
N LEU A 199 0.85 -13.73 -14.34
CA LEU A 199 0.21 -13.50 -13.05
C LEU A 199 -0.62 -14.76 -12.75
N ASP A 200 -0.33 -15.40 -11.63
CA ASP A 200 -1.08 -16.58 -11.20
C ASP A 200 -2.08 -16.15 -10.13
N ASP A 201 -3.22 -16.82 -10.09
CA ASP A 201 -4.34 -16.54 -9.16
C ASP A 201 -3.96 -16.81 -7.68
N ASN A 202 -2.74 -17.30 -7.38
CA ASN A 202 -2.29 -17.64 -6.03
C ASN A 202 -1.21 -16.67 -5.48
N LYS A 203 -0.85 -15.61 -6.22
CA LYS A 203 -0.09 -14.47 -5.70
C LYS A 203 -1.07 -13.49 -5.05
N PRO A 204 -0.69 -12.75 -3.99
CA PRO A 204 -1.58 -11.76 -3.38
C PRO A 204 -2.10 -10.82 -4.47
N GLU A 205 -3.42 -10.88 -4.66
CA GLU A 205 -4.12 -10.51 -5.89
C GLU A 205 -3.86 -9.07 -6.33
N GLU A 206 -3.49 -8.95 -7.62
CA GLU A 206 -3.80 -7.79 -8.46
C GLU A 206 -4.98 -8.19 -9.38
N ASP A 207 -6.13 -8.54 -8.81
CA ASP A 207 -7.35 -8.68 -9.61
C ASP A 207 -7.88 -7.28 -9.97
N LEU A 208 -7.47 -6.81 -11.14
CA LEU A 208 -8.02 -5.62 -11.78
C LEU A 208 -9.40 -5.99 -12.32
N SER A 209 -10.50 -5.56 -11.68
CA SER A 209 -11.86 -5.69 -12.23
C SER A 209 -11.96 -5.05 -13.59
N ALA A 210 -11.74 -5.89 -14.57
CA ALA A 210 -11.45 -5.48 -15.90
C ALA A 210 -12.74 -5.41 -16.70
N ARG A 211 -13.09 -4.22 -17.18
CA ARG A 211 -14.05 -4.03 -18.29
C ARG A 211 -13.46 -4.43 -19.66
N GLY A 212 -12.42 -5.27 -19.67
CA GLY A 212 -11.69 -5.74 -20.86
C GLY A 212 -11.08 -7.12 -20.66
N THR A 213 -10.56 -7.71 -21.72
CA THR A 213 -9.84 -8.99 -21.70
C THR A 213 -8.39 -8.79 -21.25
N GLU A 214 -7.74 -9.83 -20.71
CA GLU A 214 -6.31 -9.81 -20.41
C GLU A 214 -5.46 -9.31 -21.60
N LEU A 215 -5.87 -9.66 -22.83
CA LEU A 215 -5.24 -9.20 -24.06
C LEU A 215 -5.34 -7.67 -24.23
N GLU A 216 -6.49 -7.07 -23.90
CA GLU A 216 -6.67 -5.62 -23.99
C GLU A 216 -5.77 -4.87 -23.01
N TYR A 217 -5.58 -5.37 -21.78
CA TYR A 217 -4.62 -4.80 -20.83
C TYR A 217 -3.18 -4.95 -21.28
N ARG A 218 -2.81 -6.13 -21.80
CA ARG A 218 -1.47 -6.35 -22.35
C ARG A 218 -1.20 -5.38 -23.51
N ILE A 219 -2.18 -5.18 -24.39
CA ILE A 219 -2.09 -4.21 -25.49
C ILE A 219 -1.99 -2.78 -24.97
N GLU A 220 -2.81 -2.39 -23.99
CA GLU A 220 -2.77 -1.05 -23.41
C GLU A 220 -1.44 -0.77 -22.70
N ALA A 221 -0.95 -1.73 -21.92
CA ALA A 221 0.34 -1.66 -21.23
C ALA A 221 1.49 -1.55 -22.24
N ALA A 222 1.53 -2.45 -23.23
CA ALA A 222 2.52 -2.42 -24.31
C ALA A 222 2.48 -1.10 -25.09
N ALA A 223 1.29 -0.60 -25.43
CA ALA A 223 1.11 0.67 -26.11
C ALA A 223 1.54 1.86 -25.23
N SER A 224 1.29 1.81 -23.93
CA SER A 224 1.72 2.83 -22.97
C SER A 224 3.24 2.83 -22.79
N LEU A 225 3.88 1.66 -22.72
CA LEU A 225 5.34 1.52 -22.73
C LEU A 225 5.93 2.09 -24.03
N ALA A 226 5.38 1.70 -25.18
CA ALA A 226 5.85 2.17 -26.49
C ALA A 226 5.69 3.70 -26.65
N ARG A 227 4.54 4.26 -26.28
CA ARG A 227 4.28 5.72 -26.35
C ARG A 227 5.19 6.52 -25.42
N ASN A 228 5.61 5.94 -24.29
CA ASN A 228 6.46 6.60 -23.30
C ASN A 228 7.92 6.13 -23.36
N ALA A 229 8.32 5.37 -24.39
CA ALA A 229 9.61 4.68 -24.45
C ALA A 229 10.80 5.60 -24.17
N GLU A 230 10.84 6.80 -24.76
CA GLU A 230 11.93 7.76 -24.53
C GLU A 230 12.04 8.18 -23.05
N LYS A 231 10.90 8.49 -22.42
CA LYS A 231 10.84 8.91 -21.00
C LYS A 231 11.23 7.75 -20.08
N ILE A 232 10.74 6.55 -20.36
CA ILE A 232 11.02 5.34 -19.59
C ILE A 232 12.50 4.98 -19.72
N THR A 233 13.05 4.97 -20.94
CA THR A 233 14.48 4.74 -21.19
C THR A 233 15.34 5.75 -20.43
N ARG A 234 15.00 7.05 -20.53
CA ARG A 234 15.72 8.11 -19.81
C ARG A 234 15.66 7.91 -18.29
N PHE A 235 14.52 7.49 -17.76
CA PHE A 235 14.35 7.20 -16.34
C PHE A 235 15.17 5.97 -15.92
N ALA A 236 15.05 4.85 -16.63
CA ALA A 236 15.77 3.61 -16.35
C ALA A 236 17.30 3.79 -16.37
N LEU A 237 17.81 4.64 -17.27
CA LEU A 237 19.23 4.98 -17.34
C LEU A 237 19.77 5.68 -16.08
N ARG A 238 18.93 6.21 -15.18
CA ARG A 238 19.36 6.74 -13.88
C ARG A 238 19.93 5.66 -12.96
N GLY A 239 19.55 4.40 -13.17
CA GLY A 239 20.06 3.25 -12.41
C GLY A 239 21.58 3.02 -12.61
N VAL A 240 22.07 3.30 -13.81
CA VAL A 240 23.48 3.11 -14.23
C VAL A 240 24.25 4.42 -14.45
N GLY A 241 23.61 5.56 -14.15
CA GLY A 241 24.20 6.88 -14.33
C GLY A 241 24.91 7.42 -13.09
N LYS A 242 25.21 8.72 -13.07
CA LYS A 242 25.91 9.34 -11.94
C LYS A 242 24.94 9.70 -10.83
N ARG A 243 25.32 9.36 -9.59
CA ARG A 243 24.63 9.74 -8.36
C ARG A 243 25.51 10.71 -7.59
N PRO A 244 25.13 12.00 -7.48
CA PRO A 244 25.97 13.01 -6.84
C PRO A 244 26.00 12.86 -5.31
N ARG A 245 25.07 12.10 -4.73
CA ARG A 245 24.97 11.86 -3.29
C ARG A 245 24.48 10.44 -2.98
N THR A 246 24.74 10.00 -1.76
CA THR A 246 24.08 8.81 -1.21
C THR A 246 22.67 9.18 -0.79
N VAL A 247 21.68 8.44 -1.29
CA VAL A 247 20.28 8.53 -0.86
C VAL A 247 19.79 7.21 -0.29
N THR A 248 18.69 7.24 0.46
CA THR A 248 18.06 6.05 1.06
C THR A 248 17.29 5.20 0.05
N ALA A 249 16.80 5.80 -1.05
CA ALA A 249 16.12 5.11 -2.15
C ALA A 249 16.84 5.39 -3.48
N PRO A 250 17.90 4.63 -3.82
CA PRO A 250 18.77 4.96 -4.95
C PRO A 250 18.10 4.88 -6.32
N LEU A 251 17.01 4.12 -6.45
CA LEU A 251 16.21 4.04 -7.69
C LEU A 251 15.26 5.24 -7.86
N ALA A 252 14.97 5.96 -6.77
CA ALA A 252 14.11 7.15 -6.77
C ALA A 252 14.90 8.46 -6.65
N ASP A 253 16.24 8.43 -6.64
CA ASP A 253 17.12 9.58 -6.40
C ASP A 253 16.87 10.73 -7.40
N PRO A 254 16.18 11.83 -7.03
CA PRO A 254 15.80 12.89 -7.98
C PRO A 254 17.00 13.57 -8.64
N ASP A 255 18.18 13.45 -8.05
CA ASP A 255 19.41 14.05 -8.56
C ASP A 255 20.24 13.10 -9.42
N ALA A 256 19.81 11.85 -9.58
CA ALA A 256 20.48 10.89 -10.46
C ALA A 256 20.36 11.33 -11.92
N THR A 257 21.50 11.36 -12.60
CA THR A 257 21.58 11.67 -14.03
C THR A 257 21.59 10.38 -14.86
N PRO A 258 20.97 10.34 -16.06
CA PRO A 258 21.01 9.16 -16.93
C PRO A 258 22.43 8.76 -17.35
N GLY A 259 22.71 7.45 -17.38
CA GLY A 259 23.91 6.88 -18.00
C GLY A 259 23.86 6.85 -19.53
N ASN A 260 24.91 6.31 -20.16
CA ASN A 260 25.10 6.30 -21.62
C ASN A 260 24.80 4.94 -22.29
N HIS A 261 23.92 4.12 -21.70
CA HIS A 261 23.56 2.76 -22.15
C HIS A 261 22.18 2.68 -22.83
N THR A 262 21.85 3.70 -23.64
CA THR A 262 20.51 3.82 -24.24
C THR A 262 20.13 2.60 -25.08
N ALA A 263 21.08 2.07 -25.87
CA ALA A 263 20.81 0.95 -26.78
C ALA A 263 20.47 -0.34 -26.00
N GLU A 264 21.18 -0.60 -24.91
CA GLU A 264 20.98 -1.77 -24.06
C GLU A 264 19.64 -1.70 -23.33
N VAL A 265 19.26 -0.52 -22.83
CA VAL A 265 17.95 -0.30 -22.20
C VAL A 265 16.83 -0.43 -23.21
N GLU A 266 16.96 0.16 -24.40
CA GLU A 266 15.97 -0.01 -25.47
C GLU A 266 15.82 -1.47 -25.90
N GLN A 267 16.91 -2.22 -25.99
CA GLN A 267 16.87 -3.64 -26.29
C GLN A 267 16.13 -4.42 -25.20
N ALA A 268 16.38 -4.13 -23.93
CA ALA A 268 15.66 -4.74 -22.81
C ALA A 268 14.17 -4.40 -22.83
N LEU A 269 13.80 -3.13 -23.08
CA LEU A 269 12.41 -2.70 -23.15
C LEU A 269 11.65 -3.35 -24.32
N ARG A 270 12.33 -3.64 -25.44
CA ARG A 270 11.73 -4.38 -26.57
C ARG A 270 11.42 -5.85 -26.23
N LEU A 271 12.02 -6.42 -25.19
CA LEU A 271 11.66 -7.77 -24.72
C LEU A 271 10.40 -7.76 -23.84
N LEU A 272 9.94 -6.57 -23.41
CA LEU A 272 8.75 -6.38 -22.58
C LEU A 272 7.49 -6.03 -23.40
N ILE A 273 7.65 -5.67 -24.67
CA ILE A 273 6.57 -5.31 -25.62
C ILE A 273 6.31 -6.49 -26.55
#